data_AF-A0AAD5MVP2-F1
#
_entry.id   AF-A0AAD5MVP2-F1
#
_cell.length_a   1.000
_cell.length_b   1.000
_cell.length_c   1.000
_cell.angle_alpha   90.00
_cell.angle_beta   90.00
_cell.angle_gamma   90.00
#
_symmetry.space_group_name_H-M   'P 1'
#
loop_
_entity.id
_entity.type
_entity.pdbx_description
1 polymer ?
#
loop_
_entity_poly.entity_id
_entity_poly.type
_entity_poly.pdbx_seq_one_letter_code
_entity_poly.pdbx_strand_id
1 'polypeptide(L)'
;MDHSHRRSLPDLHECTYSPLGILCLIMARILETDHLPGTAWTLGLYMLTVFIGLGVHLFISMPLIFLITTHKNPYDFMPGLLQAWMTAIGTSSSSVTLPITFNCVEEDLNVDRRVSRFVISIGSAVNMVMF
;
A
#
# COMPACT_ATOMS: atom_id res chain seq x y z
N MET A 1 29.48 -10.64 -12.28
CA MET A 1 28.29 -10.18 -13.01
C MET A 1 27.57 -9.21 -12.08
N ASP A 2 28.12 -8.00 -12.09
CA ASP A 2 27.83 -6.86 -11.23
C ASP A 2 27.32 -5.77 -12.18
N HIS A 3 26.03 -5.43 -12.09
CA HIS A 3 25.45 -4.35 -12.88
C HIS A 3 24.39 -3.52 -12.13
N SER A 4 24.27 -3.67 -10.80
CA SER A 4 23.38 -2.82 -9.99
C SER A 4 24.11 -1.70 -9.24
N HIS A 5 25.45 -1.66 -9.26
CA HIS A 5 26.22 -0.85 -8.31
C HIS A 5 26.59 0.59 -8.76
N ARG A 6 25.84 1.25 -9.66
CA ARG A 6 26.29 2.57 -10.16
C ARG A 6 25.22 3.55 -10.68
N ARG A 7 24.02 3.60 -10.11
CA ARG A 7 22.97 4.53 -10.58
C ARG A 7 22.26 5.43 -9.56
N SER A 8 22.65 5.50 -8.29
CA SER A 8 21.87 6.29 -7.31
C SER A 8 22.67 6.81 -6.11
N LEU A 9 23.89 7.32 -6.31
CA LEU A 9 24.60 8.08 -5.27
C LEU A 9 24.16 9.56 -5.17
N PRO A 10 23.76 10.29 -6.25
CA PRO A 10 23.29 11.67 -6.09
C PRO A 10 21.87 11.79 -5.51
N ASP A 11 20.96 10.84 -5.77
CA ASP A 11 19.55 10.92 -5.31
C ASP A 11 19.38 10.63 -3.80
N LEU A 12 20.26 9.83 -3.21
CA LEU A 12 20.26 9.53 -1.77
C LEU A 12 20.55 10.77 -0.92
N HIS A 13 21.36 11.69 -1.45
CA HIS A 13 21.65 12.96 -0.78
C HIS A 13 20.39 13.83 -0.75
N GLU A 14 19.60 13.86 -1.83
CA GLU A 14 18.35 14.64 -1.90
C GLU A 14 17.30 14.17 -0.87
N CYS A 15 17.13 12.85 -0.70
CA CYS A 15 16.27 12.29 0.35
C CYS A 15 16.79 12.63 1.76
N THR A 16 18.11 12.74 1.94
CA THR A 16 18.73 13.10 3.22
C THR A 16 18.54 14.59 3.55
N TYR A 17 18.46 15.46 2.55
CA TYR A 17 18.15 16.89 2.72
C TYR A 17 16.64 17.20 2.75
N SER A 18 15.80 16.28 2.27
CA SER A 18 14.33 16.36 2.31
C SER A 18 13.75 16.79 3.67
N PRO A 19 14.18 16.25 4.84
CA PRO A 19 13.66 16.71 6.14
C PRO A 19 13.90 18.20 6.41
N LEU A 20 15.01 18.77 5.93
CA LEU A 20 15.30 20.20 6.07
C LEU A 20 14.37 21.05 5.20
N GLY A 21 14.11 20.61 3.96
CA GLY A 21 13.16 21.27 3.05
C GLY A 21 11.72 21.21 3.56
N ILE A 22 11.30 20.04 4.05
CA ILE A 22 9.96 19.83 4.62
C ILE A 22 9.75 20.70 5.87
N LEU A 23 10.75 20.83 6.74
CA LEU A 23 10.70 21.73 7.90
C LEU A 23 10.46 23.19 7.51
N CYS A 24 11.19 23.67 6.50
CA CYS A 24 11.03 25.03 5.99
C CYS A 24 9.62 25.24 5.41
N LEU A 25 9.12 24.28 4.64
CA LEU A 25 7.76 24.33 4.07
C LEU A 25 6.69 24.32 5.16
N ILE A 26 6.79 23.44 6.16
CA ILE A 26 5.81 23.38 7.26
C ILE A 26 5.80 24.71 8.03
N MET A 27 6.96 25.26 8.34
CA MET A 27 7.07 26.54 9.05
C MET A 27 6.49 27.70 8.22
N ALA A 28 6.75 27.73 6.91
CA ALA A 28 6.15 28.72 6.00
C ALA A 28 4.61 28.60 5.96
N ARG A 29 4.06 27.37 5.90
CA ARG A 29 2.60 27.16 5.92
C ARG A 29 1.96 27.56 7.25
N ILE A 30 2.66 27.37 8.37
CA ILE A 30 2.19 27.81 9.69
C ILE A 30 2.13 29.34 9.78
N LEU A 31 3.13 30.04 9.24
CA LEU A 31 3.18 31.51 9.25
C LEU A 31 2.14 32.15 8.30
N GLU A 32 1.79 31.46 7.23
CA GLU A 32 0.79 31.92 6.24
C GLU A 32 -0.66 31.67 6.70
N THR A 33 -0.88 30.80 7.69
CA THR A 33 -2.21 30.38 8.12
C THR A 33 -2.65 31.09 9.40
N ASP A 34 -3.62 31.99 9.31
CA ASP A 34 -4.13 32.78 10.46
C ASP A 34 -4.91 31.94 11.51
N HIS A 35 -5.42 30.77 11.10
CA HIS A 35 -6.24 29.88 11.93
C HIS A 35 -5.70 28.44 11.97
N LEU A 36 -4.72 28.21 12.84
CA LEU A 36 -4.15 26.89 13.16
C LEU A 36 -5.19 25.81 13.55
N PRO A 37 -6.16 26.06 14.45
CA PRO A 37 -7.09 25.01 14.88
C PRO A 37 -8.04 24.57 13.77
N GLY A 38 -8.47 25.48 12.89
CA GLY A 38 -9.35 25.16 11.76
C GLY A 38 -8.66 24.28 10.72
N THR A 39 -7.40 24.58 10.41
CA THR A 39 -6.62 23.81 9.42
C THR A 39 -6.27 22.41 9.94
N ALA A 40 -5.92 22.29 11.22
CA ALA A 40 -5.70 20.98 11.85
C ALA A 40 -6.96 20.11 11.82
N TRP A 41 -8.13 20.71 12.04
CA TRP A 41 -9.42 20.02 11.95
C TRP A 41 -9.71 19.51 10.53
N THR A 42 -9.51 20.35 9.52
CA THR A 42 -9.68 19.96 8.11
C THR A 42 -8.73 18.83 7.72
N LEU A 43 -7.47 18.86 8.17
CA LEU A 43 -6.51 17.80 7.91
C LEU A 43 -6.90 16.49 8.60
N GLY A 44 -7.44 16.57 9.83
CA GLY A 44 -7.99 15.42 10.54
C GLY A 44 -9.16 14.78 9.78
N LEU A 45 -10.10 15.60 9.28
CA LEU A 45 -11.20 15.13 8.44
C LEU A 45 -10.72 14.52 7.12
N TYR A 46 -9.69 15.09 6.51
CA TYR A 46 -9.06 14.51 5.32
C TYR A 46 -8.50 13.10 5.61
N MET A 47 -7.73 12.93 6.67
CA MET A 47 -7.20 11.62 7.06
C MET A 47 -8.33 10.61 7.29
N LEU A 48 -9.38 11.02 8.03
CA LEU A 48 -10.55 10.18 8.28
C LEU A 48 -11.22 9.76 6.97
N THR A 49 -11.40 10.69 6.03
CA THR A 49 -12.00 10.43 4.72
C THR A 49 -11.18 9.43 3.91
N VAL A 50 -9.85 9.55 3.93
CA VAL A 50 -8.94 8.60 3.28
C VAL A 50 -9.07 7.21 3.90
N PHE A 51 -9.07 7.08 5.23
CA PHE A 51 -9.25 5.78 5.89
C PHE A 51 -10.60 5.14 5.57
N ILE A 52 -11.68 5.92 5.58
CA ILE A 52 -13.02 5.43 5.21
C ILE A 52 -13.04 5.02 3.74
N GLY A 53 -12.48 5.83 2.84
CA GLY A 53 -12.39 5.53 1.42
C GLY A 53 -11.62 4.25 1.12
N LEU A 54 -10.48 4.06 1.80
CA LEU A 54 -9.66 2.86 1.68
C LEU A 54 -10.40 1.62 2.23
N GLY A 55 -11.04 1.77 3.39
CA GLY A 55 -11.87 0.71 3.97
C GLY A 55 -13.02 0.31 3.04
N VAL A 56 -13.77 1.29 2.52
CA VAL A 56 -14.84 1.04 1.55
C VAL A 56 -14.31 0.36 0.29
N HIS A 57 -13.16 0.78 -0.23
CA HIS A 57 -12.55 0.16 -1.38
C HIS A 57 -12.18 -1.32 -1.13
N LEU A 58 -11.58 -1.62 0.03
CA LEU A 58 -11.17 -2.97 0.45
C LEU A 58 -12.36 -3.88 0.76
N PHE A 59 -13.42 -3.37 1.39
CA PHE A 59 -14.57 -4.15 1.83
C PHE A 59 -15.75 -4.18 0.84
N ILE A 60 -15.78 -3.28 -0.15
CA ILE A 60 -16.88 -3.23 -1.13
C ILE A 60 -16.34 -3.51 -2.53
N SER A 61 -15.39 -2.71 -3.04
CA SER A 61 -14.94 -2.84 -4.43
C SER A 61 -14.27 -4.20 -4.69
N MET A 62 -13.32 -4.59 -3.85
CA MET A 62 -12.57 -5.84 -4.02
C MET A 62 -13.43 -7.11 -3.88
N PRO A 63 -14.24 -7.29 -2.81
CA PRO A 63 -15.09 -8.47 -2.71
C PRO A 63 -16.22 -8.50 -3.73
N LEU A 64 -16.73 -7.34 -4.19
CA LEU A 64 -17.74 -7.29 -5.25
C LEU A 64 -17.18 -7.86 -6.57
N ILE A 65 -15.98 -7.43 -6.97
CA ILE A 65 -15.31 -7.95 -8.17
C ILE A 65 -15.00 -9.44 -8.02
N PHE A 66 -14.55 -9.86 -6.83
CA PHE A 66 -14.28 -11.26 -6.53
C PHE A 66 -15.53 -12.14 -6.62
N LEU A 67 -16.66 -11.65 -6.09
CA LEU A 67 -17.93 -12.38 -6.10
C LEU A 67 -18.49 -12.53 -7.52
N ILE A 68 -18.39 -11.47 -8.35
CA ILE A 68 -18.81 -11.52 -9.76
C ILE A 68 -17.94 -12.49 -10.57
N THR A 69 -16.63 -12.55 -10.32
CA THR A 69 -15.71 -13.36 -11.11
C THR A 69 -15.72 -14.83 -10.69
N THR A 70 -15.66 -15.08 -9.39
CA THR A 70 -15.44 -16.42 -8.84
C THR A 70 -16.74 -17.08 -8.41
N HIS A 71 -17.84 -16.33 -8.24
CA HIS A 71 -19.12 -16.80 -7.69
C HIS A 71 -18.96 -17.58 -6.35
N LYS A 72 -17.87 -17.33 -5.63
CA LYS A 72 -17.53 -17.94 -4.34
C LYS A 72 -17.56 -16.89 -3.24
N ASN A 73 -17.80 -17.35 -2.02
CA ASN A 73 -17.88 -16.48 -0.86
C ASN A 73 -16.49 -15.88 -0.55
N PRO A 74 -16.28 -14.56 -0.65
CA PRO A 74 -14.99 -13.92 -0.39
C PRO A 74 -14.52 -14.08 1.08
N TYR A 75 -15.46 -14.32 2.00
CA TYR A 75 -15.16 -14.48 3.42
C TYR A 75 -14.39 -15.78 3.74
N ASP A 76 -14.55 -16.83 2.93
CA ASP A 76 -13.78 -18.08 3.10
C ASP A 76 -12.31 -17.93 2.66
N PHE A 77 -12.03 -16.90 1.85
CA PHE A 77 -10.70 -16.59 1.31
C PHE A 77 -9.89 -15.66 2.23
N MET A 78 -10.59 -14.86 3.05
CA MET A 78 -10.03 -13.90 3.99
C MET A 78 -9.04 -14.50 5.02
N PRO A 79 -9.30 -15.67 5.66
CA PRO A 79 -8.40 -16.21 6.67
C PRO A 79 -7.06 -16.66 6.13
N GLY A 80 -6.99 -17.15 4.89
CA GLY A 80 -5.72 -17.53 4.25
C GLY A 80 -4.87 -16.32 3.82
N LEU A 81 -5.45 -15.12 3.69
CA LEU A 81 -4.71 -13.89 3.38
C LEU A 81 -4.39 -13.02 4.61
N LEU A 82 -4.88 -13.38 5.80
CA LEU A 82 -4.73 -12.57 7.02
C LEU A 82 -3.27 -12.30 7.36
N GLN A 83 -2.38 -13.28 7.18
CA GLN A 83 -0.96 -13.13 7.42
C GLN A 83 -0.31 -12.10 6.47
N ALA A 84 -0.63 -12.16 5.18
CA ALA A 84 -0.15 -11.19 4.21
C ALA A 84 -0.63 -9.77 4.53
N TRP A 85 -1.90 -9.62 4.93
CA TRP A 85 -2.47 -8.33 5.34
C TRP A 85 -1.77 -7.73 6.55
N MET A 86 -1.53 -8.52 7.60
CA MET A 86 -0.84 -8.05 8.80
C MET A 86 0.59 -7.60 8.49
N THR A 87 1.32 -8.35 7.65
CA THR A 87 2.67 -7.94 7.24
C THR A 87 2.65 -6.70 6.36
N ALA A 88 1.63 -6.55 5.52
CA ALA A 88 1.51 -5.40 4.63
C ALA A 88 1.25 -4.10 5.38
N ILE A 89 0.39 -4.13 6.40
CA ILE A 89 0.19 -3.00 7.30
C ILE A 89 1.48 -2.67 8.07
N GLY A 90 2.17 -3.69 8.60
CA GLY A 90 3.39 -3.51 9.38
C GLY A 90 4.58 -2.98 8.56
N THR A 91 4.65 -3.32 7.28
CA THR A 91 5.78 -2.95 6.40
C THR A 91 5.48 -1.72 5.54
N SER A 92 4.20 -1.45 5.25
CA SER A 92 3.74 -0.39 4.35
C SER A 92 4.44 -0.40 2.98
N SER A 93 4.79 -1.59 2.48
CA SER A 93 5.58 -1.76 1.25
C SER A 93 5.21 -3.02 0.47
N SER A 94 4.85 -2.83 -0.80
CA SER A 94 4.28 -3.88 -1.67
C SER A 94 5.31 -4.88 -2.16
N SER A 95 6.56 -4.45 -2.24
CA SER A 95 7.66 -5.31 -2.68
C SER A 95 8.11 -6.27 -1.58
N VAL A 96 7.90 -5.92 -0.31
CA VAL A 96 8.29 -6.73 0.84
C VAL A 96 7.21 -7.77 1.19
N THR A 97 5.95 -7.50 0.82
CA THR A 97 4.78 -8.37 1.08
C THR A 97 4.60 -9.46 0.02
N LEU A 98 5.18 -9.29 -1.17
CA LEU A 98 5.15 -10.24 -2.28
C LEU A 98 5.47 -11.71 -1.89
N PRO A 99 6.60 -12.03 -1.23
CA PRO A 99 6.94 -13.43 -0.92
C PRO A 99 5.95 -14.08 0.04
N ILE A 100 5.40 -13.31 0.97
CA ILE A 100 4.42 -13.79 1.95
C ILE A 100 3.07 -14.02 1.27
N THR A 101 2.70 -13.14 0.35
CA THR A 101 1.50 -13.29 -0.47
C THR A 101 1.56 -14.54 -1.34
N PHE A 102 2.72 -14.88 -1.91
CA PHE A 102 2.89 -16.13 -2.66
C PHE A 102 2.64 -17.37 -1.80
N ASN A 103 3.19 -17.43 -0.59
CA ASN A 103 2.99 -18.56 0.31
C ASN A 103 1.52 -18.70 0.72
N CYS A 104 0.86 -17.61 1.10
CA CYS A 104 -0.57 -17.63 1.45
C CYS A 104 -1.46 -18.11 0.29
N VAL A 105 -1.16 -17.69 -0.95
CA VAL A 105 -1.97 -18.07 -2.12
C VAL A 105 -1.69 -19.50 -2.59
N GLU A 106 -0.44 -19.97 -2.52
CA GLU A 106 -0.04 -21.32 -2.93
C GLU A 106 -0.42 -22.37 -1.86
N GLU A 107 -0.23 -22.09 -0.57
CA GLU A 107 -0.43 -23.05 0.54
C GLU A 107 -1.84 -23.01 1.14
N ASP A 108 -2.34 -21.83 1.56
CA ASP A 108 -3.63 -21.74 2.25
C ASP A 108 -4.82 -21.81 1.27
N LEU A 109 -4.66 -21.24 0.08
CA LEU A 109 -5.71 -21.12 -0.94
C LEU A 109 -5.61 -22.16 -2.06
N ASN A 110 -4.54 -22.96 -2.10
CA ASN A 110 -4.31 -24.02 -3.08
C ASN A 110 -4.46 -23.56 -4.56
N VAL A 111 -4.02 -22.34 -4.87
CA VAL A 111 -4.07 -21.81 -6.24
C VAL A 111 -2.85 -22.28 -7.04
N ASP A 112 -3.03 -22.55 -8.33
CA ASP A 112 -1.93 -22.98 -9.20
C ASP A 112 -0.78 -21.95 -9.25
N ARG A 113 0.42 -22.43 -8.90
CA ARG A 113 1.65 -21.66 -8.81
C ARG A 113 2.02 -20.91 -10.10
N ARG A 114 1.66 -21.45 -11.27
CA ARG A 114 1.96 -20.80 -12.56
C ARG A 114 1.09 -19.57 -12.76
N VAL A 115 -0.18 -19.65 -12.38
CA VAL A 115 -1.14 -18.54 -12.52
C VAL A 115 -0.90 -17.48 -11.45
N SER A 116 -0.71 -17.89 -10.19
CA SER A 116 -0.50 -16.94 -9.08
C SER A 116 0.76 -16.08 -9.29
N ARG A 117 1.88 -16.67 -9.69
CA ARG A 117 3.15 -15.95 -9.96
C ARG A 117 3.07 -14.95 -11.09
N PHE A 118 2.34 -15.27 -12.15
CA PHE A 118 2.14 -14.36 -13.26
C PHE A 118 1.24 -13.18 -12.85
N VAL A 119 0.09 -13.47 -12.27
CA VAL A 119 -0.92 -12.45 -11.93
C VAL A 119 -0.44 -11.54 -10.81
N ILE A 120 0.12 -12.09 -9.72
CA ILE A 120 0.60 -11.30 -8.57
C ILE A 120 1.80 -10.43 -8.97
N SER A 121 2.71 -10.93 -9.81
CA SER A 121 3.87 -10.15 -10.26
C SER A 121 3.47 -8.97 -11.16
N ILE A 122 2.50 -9.17 -12.06
CA ILE A 122 1.98 -8.07 -12.89
C ILE A 122 1.13 -7.12 -12.02
N GLY A 123 0.34 -7.68 -11.12
CA GLY A 123 -0.47 -6.94 -10.16
C GLY A 123 0.37 -6.01 -9.30
N SER A 124 1.47 -6.49 -8.71
CA SER A 124 2.35 -5.65 -7.88
C SER A 124 3.05 -4.53 -8.68
N ALA A 125 3.37 -4.76 -9.95
CA ALA A 125 4.01 -3.74 -10.79
C ALA A 125 3.03 -2.67 -11.30
N VAL A 126 1.78 -3.05 -11.60
CA VAL A 126 0.78 -2.15 -12.22
C VAL A 126 -0.19 -1.57 -11.20
N ASN A 127 -0.57 -2.34 -10.18
CA ASN A 127 -1.52 -1.96 -9.15
C ASN A 127 -0.80 -1.70 -7.81
N MET A 128 -0.38 -0.45 -7.61
CA MET A 128 0.27 -0.02 -6.37
C MET A 128 -0.67 0.10 -5.16
N VAL A 129 -1.99 -0.10 -5.35
CA VAL A 129 -2.96 -0.23 -4.24
C VAL A 129 -2.82 -1.59 -3.54
N MET A 130 -2.11 -2.54 -4.14
CA MET A 130 -1.87 -3.85 -3.53
C MET A 130 -0.67 -3.73 -2.57
N PHE A 131 -0.98 -3.34 -1.34
CA PHE A 131 -0.10 -2.98 -0.22
C PHE A 131 1.32 -3.51 -0.21
#